data_AF-A0A847B3T2-F1
#
_entry.id   AF-A0A847B3T2-F1
#
_cell.length_a   1.000
_cell.length_b   1.000
_cell.length_c   1.000
_cell.angle_alpha   90.00
_cell.angle_beta   90.00
_cell.angle_gamma   90.00
#
_symmetry.space_group_name_H-M   'P 1'
#
loop_
_entity.id
_entity.type
_entity.pdbx_description
1 polymer ?
#
loop_
_entity_poly.entity_id
_entity_poly.type
_entity_poly.pdbx_seq_one_letter_code
_entity_poly.pdbx_strand_id
1 'polypeptide(L)'
;MIDFDFVAPTKLFFGRGKEKDVGAIIKSYGFKKVLFHYGTGSIKSSGLYQTIVSSLKNNDVDFIEFGGVRVNPTHSMVRAGVYLARKEDIDFILAVGGGSVIDSAKA
;
A
#
# COMPACT_ATOMS: atom_id res chain seq x y z
N MET A 1 10.16 30.52 -21.47
CA MET A 1 9.41 29.84 -20.40
C MET A 1 7.95 29.86 -20.84
N ILE A 2 7.25 28.73 -20.74
CA ILE A 2 5.87 28.57 -21.21
C ILE A 2 4.97 28.59 -19.96
N ASP A 3 3.83 29.28 -20.02
CA ASP A 3 2.89 29.33 -18.91
C ASP A 3 2.27 27.94 -18.65
N PHE A 4 2.16 27.55 -17.38
CA PHE A 4 1.52 26.30 -16.97
C PHE A 4 0.92 26.42 -15.56
N ASP A 5 -0.15 25.65 -15.32
CA ASP A 5 -0.70 25.39 -13.99
C ASP A 5 -0.26 24.00 -13.50
N PHE A 6 0.12 23.88 -12.22
CA PHE A 6 0.59 22.63 -11.64
C PHE A 6 -0.08 22.36 -10.29
N VAL A 7 -0.67 21.16 -10.15
CA VAL A 7 -1.27 20.67 -8.91
C VAL A 7 -0.78 19.26 -8.62
N ALA A 8 -0.25 19.04 -7.42
CA ALA A 8 0.12 17.73 -6.90
C ALA A 8 -0.61 17.50 -5.55
N PRO A 9 -1.84 16.94 -5.56
CA PRO A 9 -2.67 16.83 -4.36
C PRO A 9 -2.18 15.74 -3.39
N THR A 10 -1.24 14.90 -3.82
CA THR A 10 -0.67 13.82 -3.03
C THR A 10 0.10 14.36 -1.83
N LYS A 11 -0.32 13.97 -0.62
CA LYS A 11 0.40 14.31 0.61
C LYS A 11 1.62 13.41 0.79
N LEU A 12 2.80 14.01 0.93
CA LEU A 12 4.06 13.30 1.11
C LEU A 12 4.49 13.33 2.58
N PHE A 13 4.67 12.15 3.17
CA PHE A 13 5.27 12.00 4.49
C PHE A 13 6.69 11.46 4.31
N PHE A 14 7.68 12.35 4.43
CA PHE A 14 9.08 12.02 4.17
C PHE A 14 9.92 12.11 5.44
N GLY A 15 10.87 11.17 5.59
CA GLY A 15 11.80 11.12 6.70
C GLY A 15 12.06 9.70 7.19
N ARG A 16 13.10 9.55 8.02
CA ARG A 16 13.44 8.26 8.64
C ARG A 16 12.34 7.83 9.61
N GLY A 17 11.90 6.57 9.51
CA GLY A 17 10.94 5.98 10.43
C GLY A 17 9.47 6.28 10.14
N LYS A 18 9.16 6.97 9.03
CA LYS A 18 7.78 7.33 8.66
C LYS A 18 6.89 6.14 8.34
N GLU A 19 7.48 5.02 7.95
CA GLU A 19 6.77 3.76 7.78
C GLU A 19 6.06 3.28 9.07
N LYS A 20 6.49 3.74 10.26
CA LYS A 20 5.85 3.41 11.54
C LYS A 20 4.52 4.11 11.74
N ASP A 21 4.29 5.23 11.06
CA ASP A 21 3.10 6.07 11.21
C ASP A 21 1.94 5.60 10.30
N VAL A 22 2.16 4.62 9.41
CA VAL A 22 1.22 4.22 8.35
C VAL A 22 -0.17 3.88 8.87
N GLY A 23 -0.27 3.05 9.92
CA GLY A 23 -1.58 2.69 10.50
C GLY A 23 -2.32 3.89 11.06
N ALA A 24 -1.63 4.79 11.76
CA ALA A 24 -2.22 6.01 12.31
C ALA A 24 -2.70 6.97 11.19
N ILE A 25 -1.90 7.10 10.12
CA ILE A 25 -2.25 7.91 8.94
C ILE A 25 -3.51 7.36 8.29
N ILE A 26 -3.56 6.06 7.98
CA ILE A 26 -4.73 5.41 7.35
C ILE A 26 -5.99 5.61 8.19
N LYS A 27 -5.89 5.35 9.52
CA LYS A 27 -7.00 5.55 10.47
C LYS A 27 -7.49 6.99 10.50
N SER A 28 -6.59 7.98 10.42
CA SER A 28 -6.96 9.40 10.41
C SER A 28 -7.79 9.82 9.19
N TYR A 29 -7.73 9.07 8.09
CA TYR A 29 -8.60 9.27 6.93
C TYR A 29 -9.93 8.48 7.02
N GLY A 30 -10.13 7.68 8.08
CA GLY A 30 -11.36 6.93 8.34
C GLY A 30 -11.41 5.53 7.73
N PHE A 31 -10.34 5.07 7.09
CA PHE A 31 -10.24 3.71 6.54
C PHE A 31 -9.98 2.68 7.65
N LYS A 32 -10.52 1.47 7.48
CA LYS A 32 -10.55 0.43 8.51
C LYS A 32 -10.00 -0.91 8.05
N LYS A 33 -10.09 -1.25 6.76
CA LYS A 33 -9.69 -2.56 6.24
C LYS A 33 -8.90 -2.44 4.95
N VAL A 34 -7.60 -2.74 5.03
CA VAL A 34 -6.66 -2.50 3.93
C VAL A 34 -6.31 -3.76 3.16
N LEU A 35 -6.14 -3.64 1.84
CA LEU A 35 -5.41 -4.62 1.05
C LEU A 35 -3.93 -4.29 1.17
N PHE A 36 -3.19 -5.10 1.93
CA PHE A 36 -1.76 -4.95 2.08
C PHE A 36 -1.05 -5.58 0.88
N HIS A 37 -0.76 -4.76 -0.13
CA HIS A 37 -0.17 -5.18 -1.40
C HIS A 37 1.33 -4.96 -1.42
N TYR A 38 2.10 -6.02 -1.67
CA TYR A 38 3.56 -5.94 -1.61
C TYR A 38 4.26 -6.90 -2.58
N GLY A 39 5.57 -6.69 -2.74
CA GLY A 39 6.44 -7.52 -3.58
C GLY A 39 6.74 -8.91 -3.01
N THR A 40 7.98 -9.36 -3.15
CA THR A 40 8.42 -10.68 -2.70
C THR A 40 9.23 -10.59 -1.39
N GLY A 41 10.36 -11.28 -1.27
CA GLY A 41 11.08 -11.47 0.00
C GLY A 41 11.71 -10.19 0.59
N SER A 42 12.01 -9.19 -0.23
CA SER A 42 12.80 -8.01 0.18
C SER A 42 12.18 -7.22 1.34
N ILE A 43 10.86 -7.16 1.40
CA ILE A 43 10.11 -6.47 2.45
C ILE A 43 10.19 -7.22 3.80
N LYS A 44 10.30 -8.56 3.75
CA LYS A 44 10.46 -9.40 4.95
C LYS A 44 11.89 -9.36 5.44
N SER A 45 12.88 -9.47 4.54
CA SER A 45 14.30 -9.45 4.91
C SER A 45 14.77 -8.12 5.49
N SER A 46 14.12 -7.00 5.12
CA SER A 46 14.43 -5.66 5.66
C SER A 46 13.74 -5.35 6.99
N GLY A 47 12.83 -6.20 7.47
CA GLY A 47 11.98 -5.92 8.62
C GLY A 47 10.82 -4.94 8.34
N LEU A 48 10.73 -4.37 7.13
CA LEU A 48 9.67 -3.44 6.75
C LEU A 48 8.28 -4.07 6.89
N TYR A 49 8.14 -5.35 6.53
CA TYR A 49 6.89 -6.10 6.70
C TYR A 49 6.38 -6.01 8.14
N GLN A 50 7.28 -6.31 9.09
CA GLN A 50 6.94 -6.34 10.50
C GLN A 50 6.58 -4.94 10.99
N THR A 51 7.31 -3.92 10.55
CA THR A 51 7.01 -2.53 10.90
C THR A 51 5.61 -2.11 10.44
N ILE A 52 5.22 -2.44 9.21
CA ILE A 52 3.91 -2.13 8.66
C ILE A 52 2.80 -2.91 9.39
N VAL A 53 2.95 -4.22 9.55
CA VAL A 53 1.96 -5.06 10.25
C VAL A 53 1.77 -4.58 11.69
N SER A 54 2.85 -4.28 12.41
CA SER A 54 2.78 -3.74 13.76
C SER A 54 2.07 -2.37 13.78
N SER A 55 2.37 -1.49 12.83
CA SER A 55 1.71 -0.17 12.73
C SER A 55 0.20 -0.30 12.51
N LEU A 56 -0.24 -1.18 11.60
CA LEU A 56 -1.65 -1.44 11.33
C LEU A 56 -2.37 -2.01 12.57
N LYS A 57 -1.80 -3.06 13.18
CA LYS A 57 -2.37 -3.71 14.38
C LYS A 57 -2.48 -2.75 15.56
N ASN A 58 -1.43 -1.96 15.83
CA ASN A 58 -1.44 -0.98 16.94
C ASN A 58 -2.47 0.14 16.76
N ASN A 59 -3.01 0.30 15.55
CA ASN A 59 -4.01 1.32 15.23
C ASN A 59 -5.39 0.71 14.91
N ASP A 60 -5.62 -0.57 15.19
CA ASP A 60 -6.89 -1.28 14.92
C ASP A 60 -7.30 -1.19 13.44
N VAL A 61 -6.33 -1.27 12.53
CA VAL A 61 -6.56 -1.32 11.08
C VAL A 61 -6.46 -2.78 10.63
N ASP A 62 -7.59 -3.35 10.21
CA ASP A 62 -7.64 -4.70 9.67
C ASP A 62 -6.94 -4.74 8.32
N PHE A 63 -6.40 -5.90 7.95
CA PHE A 63 -5.73 -6.05 6.67
C PHE A 63 -5.82 -7.46 6.09
N ILE A 64 -5.85 -7.53 4.76
CA ILE A 64 -5.71 -8.76 3.98
C ILE A 64 -4.43 -8.66 3.17
N GLU A 65 -3.58 -9.68 3.27
CA GLU A 65 -2.31 -9.71 2.54
C GLU A 65 -2.51 -10.12 1.08
N PHE A 66 -1.90 -9.36 0.18
CA PHE A 66 -1.83 -9.69 -1.24
C PHE A 66 -0.40 -9.45 -1.76
N GLY A 67 0.49 -10.38 -1.43
CA GLY A 67 1.91 -10.33 -1.80
C GLY A 67 2.22 -10.99 -3.14
N GLY A 68 3.50 -10.93 -3.52
CA GLY A 68 4.04 -11.70 -4.65
C GLY A 68 4.20 -10.91 -5.96
N VAL A 69 4.04 -9.58 -5.93
CA VAL A 69 4.25 -8.75 -7.12
C VAL A 69 5.67 -8.94 -7.66
N ARG A 70 5.74 -9.23 -8.96
CA ARG A 70 6.98 -9.30 -9.74
C ARG A 70 7.09 -8.08 -10.65
N VAL A 71 8.30 -7.85 -11.17
CA VAL A 71 8.51 -6.85 -12.23
C VAL A 71 7.59 -7.17 -13.40
N ASN A 72 6.86 -6.17 -13.91
CA ASN A 72 5.80 -6.29 -14.92
C ASN A 72 4.63 -7.17 -14.45
N PRO A 73 3.77 -6.66 -13.55
CA PRO A 73 2.62 -7.41 -13.04
C PRO A 73 1.71 -7.84 -14.19
N THR A 74 1.28 -9.09 -14.16
CA THR A 74 0.36 -9.62 -15.17
C THR A 74 -1.05 -9.13 -14.90
N HIS A 75 -1.85 -8.98 -15.96
CA HIS A 75 -3.26 -8.64 -15.84
C HIS A 75 -4.07 -9.63 -14.98
N SER A 76 -3.65 -10.91 -14.93
CA SER A 76 -4.23 -11.91 -14.04
C SER A 76 -4.03 -11.58 -12.55
N MET A 77 -2.87 -11.02 -12.18
CA MET A 77 -2.57 -10.62 -10.80
C MET A 77 -3.42 -9.43 -10.37
N VAL A 78 -3.55 -8.41 -11.23
CA VAL A 78 -4.43 -7.26 -10.97
C VAL A 78 -5.87 -7.72 -10.76
N ARG A 79 -6.39 -8.59 -11.66
CA ARG A 79 -7.74 -9.15 -11.51
C ARG A 79 -7.94 -9.92 -10.21
N ALA A 80 -6.93 -10.69 -9.77
CA ALA A 80 -6.98 -11.40 -8.50
C ALA A 80 -7.03 -10.42 -7.31
N GLY A 81 -6.26 -9.34 -7.36
CA GLY A 81 -6.29 -8.25 -6.37
C GLY A 81 -7.66 -7.56 -6.31
N VAL A 82 -8.23 -7.20 -7.46
CA VAL A 82 -9.58 -6.60 -7.56
C VAL A 82 -10.65 -7.52 -7.00
N TYR A 83 -10.61 -8.81 -7.35
CA TYR A 83 -11.55 -9.80 -6.82
C TYR A 83 -11.43 -9.91 -5.30
N LEU A 84 -10.21 -10.01 -4.78
CA LEU A 84 -9.95 -10.11 -3.34
C LEU A 84 -10.42 -8.85 -2.60
N ALA A 85 -10.13 -7.66 -3.12
CA ALA A 85 -10.54 -6.39 -2.54
C ALA A 85 -12.07 -6.29 -2.42
N ARG A 86 -12.79 -6.68 -3.47
CA ARG A 86 -14.26 -6.69 -3.48
C ARG A 86 -14.84 -7.75 -2.56
N LYS A 87 -14.28 -8.96 -2.56
CA LYS A 87 -14.75 -10.07 -1.72
C LYS A 87 -14.61 -9.77 -0.23
N GLU A 88 -13.53 -9.07 0.14
CA GLU A 88 -13.19 -8.80 1.53
C GLU A 88 -13.64 -7.41 2.01
N ASP A 89 -14.43 -6.67 1.21
CA ASP A 89 -14.88 -5.31 1.53
C ASP A 89 -13.72 -4.38 1.94
N ILE A 90 -12.62 -4.43 1.18
CA ILE A 90 -11.47 -3.56 1.38
C ILE A 90 -11.85 -2.11 1.06
N ASP A 91 -11.48 -1.19 1.95
CA ASP A 91 -11.72 0.25 1.79
C ASP A 91 -10.46 1.05 1.44
N PHE A 92 -9.27 0.44 1.49
CA PHE A 92 -8.01 1.10 1.15
C PHE A 92 -6.95 0.12 0.62
N ILE A 93 -6.17 0.51 -0.39
CA ILE A 93 -5.05 -0.30 -0.90
C ILE A 93 -3.72 0.28 -0.40
N LEU A 94 -3.02 -0.49 0.42
CA LEU A 94 -1.69 -0.14 0.94
C LEU A 94 -0.60 -0.82 0.10
N ALA A 95 0.02 -0.08 -0.80
CA ALA A 95 1.15 -0.54 -1.61
C ALA A 95 2.49 -0.35 -0.87
N VAL A 96 3.25 -1.44 -0.66
CA VAL A 96 4.58 -1.40 -0.03
C VAL A 96 5.61 -2.11 -0.89
N GLY A 97 6.44 -1.31 -1.56
CA GLY A 97 7.51 -1.79 -2.43
C GLY A 97 7.96 -0.72 -3.41
N GLY A 98 8.62 -1.16 -4.48
CA GLY A 98 9.03 -0.28 -5.58
C GLY A 98 7.92 0.00 -6.59
N GLY A 99 8.29 0.57 -7.75
CA GLY A 99 7.37 1.01 -8.80
C GLY A 99 6.35 -0.06 -9.23
N SER A 100 6.77 -1.30 -9.48
CA SER A 100 5.84 -2.36 -9.92
C SER A 100 4.73 -2.68 -8.91
N VAL A 101 4.98 -2.55 -7.61
CA VAL A 101 3.95 -2.74 -6.58
C VAL A 101 2.97 -1.58 -6.60
N ILE A 102 3.48 -0.36 -6.73
CA ILE A 102 2.67 0.86 -6.78
C ILE A 102 1.80 0.88 -8.05
N ASP A 103 2.34 0.45 -9.18
CA ASP A 103 1.60 0.39 -10.45
C ASP A 103 0.52 -0.69 -10.41
N SER A 104 0.83 -1.87 -9.86
CA SER A 104 -0.16 -2.94 -9.64
C SER A 104 -1.28 -2.52 -8.68
N ALA A 105 -0.97 -1.70 -7.67
CA ALA A 105 -1.97 -1.18 -6.74
C ALA A 105 -2.93 -0.15 -7.36
N LYS A 106 -2.47 0.56 -8.40
CA LYS A 106 -3.26 1.60 -9.09
C LYS A 106 -4.17 1.03 -10.19
N ALA A 107 -3.81 -0.13 -10.74
CA ALA A 107 -4.51 -0.79 -11.83
C ALA A 107 -5.81 -1.49 -11.37
#